data_AF-A0AB36Z234-F1
#
_entry.id   AF-A0AB36Z234-F1
#
_cell.length_a   1.000
_cell.length_b   1.000
_cell.length_c   1.000
_cell.angle_alpha   90.00
_cell.angle_beta   90.00
_cell.angle_gamma   90.00
#
_symmetry.space_group_name_H-M   'P 1'
#
loop_
_entity.id
_entity.type
_entity.pdbx_description
1 polymer ?
#
loop_
_entity_poly.entity_id
_entity_poly.type
_entity_poly.pdbx_seq_one_letter_code
_entity_poly.pdbx_strand_id
1 'polypeptide(L)' 'RLGRILWKKWSGYHRRSLVETKMHCIKLLGDKLSARSFDSQVNEIHARVAVLNRFTELGRPLTQVTP' A
#
# COMPACT_ATOMS: atom_id res chain seq x y z
N ARG A 1 23.72 19.34 -8.56
CA ARG A 1 22.26 19.21 -8.29
C ARG A 1 21.62 17.92 -8.85
N LEU A 2 22.24 17.23 -9.83
CA LEU A 2 21.75 15.98 -10.45
C LEU A 2 21.88 14.71 -9.58
N GLY A 3 22.86 14.66 -8.67
CA GLY A 3 23.20 13.43 -7.92
C GLY A 3 22.06 12.83 -7.10
N ARG A 4 21.20 13.66 -6.47
CA ARG A 4 20.05 13.17 -5.69
C ARG A 4 19.00 12.47 -6.56
N ILE A 5 18.72 13.02 -7.74
CA ILE A 5 17.72 12.48 -8.67
C ILE A 5 18.21 11.13 -9.22
N LEU A 6 19.47 11.08 -9.65
CA LEU A 6 20.14 9.86 -10.10
C LEU A 6 20.14 8.79 -9.00
N TRP A 7 20.54 9.15 -7.78
CA TRP A 7 20.53 8.23 -6.64
C TRP A 7 19.13 7.69 -6.33
N LYS A 8 18.09 8.54 -6.33
CA LYS A 8 16.71 8.09 -6.13
C LYS A 8 16.25 7.10 -7.20
N LYS A 9 16.66 7.32 -8.46
CA LYS A 9 16.33 6.43 -9.57
C LYS A 9 17.05 5.09 -9.43
N TRP A 10 18.35 5.10 -9.18
CA TRP A 10 19.18 3.89 -9.10
C TRP A 10 18.86 3.03 -7.88
N SER A 11 18.54 3.65 -6.74
CA SER A 11 18.14 2.94 -5.53
C SER A 11 16.71 2.37 -5.58
N GLY A 12 15.93 2.67 -6.62
CA GLY A 12 14.51 2.31 -6.70
C GLY A 12 13.66 2.97 -5.61
N TYR A 13 14.10 4.12 -5.10
CA TYR A 13 13.53 4.79 -3.92
C TYR A 13 12.02 4.97 -4.01
N HIS A 14 11.50 5.37 -5.17
CA HIS A 14 10.08 5.60 -5.35
C HIS A 14 9.25 4.33 -5.11
N ARG A 15 9.69 3.19 -5.65
CA ARG A 15 9.00 1.91 -5.45
C ARG A 15 9.03 1.48 -3.98
N ARG A 16 10.17 1.65 -3.29
CA ARG A 16 10.28 1.35 -1.85
C ARG A 16 9.33 2.22 -1.03
N SER A 17 9.33 3.53 -1.29
CA SER A 17 8.45 4.50 -0.62
C SER A 17 6.97 4.18 -0.82
N LEU A 18 6.55 3.73 -2.00
CA LEU A 18 5.17 3.29 -2.25
C LEU A 18 4.79 2.06 -1.41
N VAL A 19 5.69 1.06 -1.33
CA VAL A 19 5.49 -0.13 -0.51
C VAL A 19 5.43 0.22 0.97
N GLU A 20 6.36 1.04 1.47
CA GLU A 20 6.37 1.50 2.87
C GLU A 20 5.08 2.22 3.23
N THR A 21 4.59 3.09 2.34
CA THR A 21 3.32 3.79 2.51
C THR A 21 2.14 2.82 2.59
N LYS A 22 2.08 1.83 1.68
CA LYS A 22 1.01 0.82 1.71
C LYS A 22 1.09 -0.08 2.94
N MET A 23 2.28 -0.45 3.39
CA MET A 23 2.47 -1.20 4.64
C MET A 23 2.05 -0.39 5.86
N HIS A 24 2.32 0.92 5.87
CA HIS A 24 1.81 1.81 6.91
C HIS A 24 0.28 1.81 6.95
N CYS A 25 -0.40 1.89 5.80
CA CYS A 25 -1.87 1.77 5.74
C CYS A 25 -2.39 0.44 6.30
N ILE A 26 -1.70 -0.68 6.04
CA ILE A 26 -2.08 -1.99 6.59
C ILE A 26 -1.96 -1.99 8.13
N LYS A 27 -0.94 -1.33 8.69
CA LYS A 27 -0.74 -1.19 10.15
C LYS A 27 -1.77 -0.27 10.79
N LEU A 28 -2.30 0.73 10.08
CA LEU A 28 -3.39 1.57 10.59
C LEU A 28 -4.67 0.78 10.84
N LEU A 29 -4.90 -0.31 10.11
CA LEU A 29 -6.02 -1.24 10.34
C LEU A 29 -5.76 -2.20 11.52
N GLY A 30 -4.54 -2.23 12.03
CA GLY A 30 -4.11 -3.00 13.19
C GLY A 30 -2.59 -3.16 13.21
N ASP A 31 -1.92 -2.72 14.26
CA ASP A 31 -0.45 -2.76 14.31
C ASP A 31 0.10 -4.20 14.37
N LYS A 32 -0.68 -5.11 14.99
CA LYS A 32 -0.33 -6.52 15.19
C LYS A 32 -1.42 -7.44 14.64
N LEU A 33 -1.06 -8.70 14.41
CA LEU A 33 -2.01 -9.76 14.08
C LEU A 33 -2.51 -10.41 15.37
N SER A 34 -3.80 -10.65 15.43
CA SER A 34 -4.47 -11.19 16.62
C SER A 34 -4.76 -12.69 16.49
N ALA A 35 -4.82 -13.19 15.25
CA ALA A 35 -5.06 -14.59 14.98
C ALA A 35 -3.95 -15.51 15.51
N ARG A 36 -4.36 -16.66 16.08
CA ARG A 36 -3.45 -17.61 16.74
C ARG A 36 -2.72 -18.56 15.79
N SER A 37 -3.31 -18.90 14.65
CA SER A 37 -2.72 -19.80 13.66
C SER A 37 -2.19 -18.98 12.47
N PHE A 38 -1.16 -19.51 11.79
CA PHE A 38 -0.58 -18.85 10.62
C PHE A 38 -1.60 -18.66 9.48
N ASP A 39 -2.42 -19.68 9.20
CA ASP A 39 -3.48 -19.57 8.19
C ASP A 39 -4.47 -18.44 8.51
N SER A 40 -4.91 -18.37 9.76
CA SER A 40 -5.80 -17.29 10.20
C SER A 40 -5.13 -15.91 10.16
N GLN A 41 -3.82 -15.81 10.40
CA GLN A 41 -3.04 -14.58 10.23
C GLN A 41 -2.95 -14.14 8.76
N VAL A 42 -2.79 -15.08 7.83
CA VAL A 42 -2.82 -14.82 6.39
C VAL A 42 -4.20 -14.27 5.99
N ASN A 43 -5.27 -14.89 6.48
CA ASN A 43 -6.64 -14.43 6.23
C ASN A 43 -6.90 -13.04 6.82
N GLU A 44 -6.36 -12.74 8.01
CA GLU A 44 -6.43 -11.40 8.63
C GLU A 44 -5.76 -10.33 7.73
N ILE A 45 -4.58 -10.64 7.18
CA ILE A 45 -3.90 -9.74 6.23
C ILE A 45 -4.69 -9.59 4.93
N HIS A 46 -5.22 -10.67 4.36
CA HIS A 46 -6.04 -10.61 3.15
C HIS A 46 -7.28 -9.74 3.34
N ALA A 47 -7.94 -9.84 4.49
CA ALA A 47 -9.07 -8.98 4.83
C ALA A 47 -8.68 -7.50 4.87
N ARG A 48 -7.55 -7.16 5.51
CA ARG A 48 -7.03 -5.78 5.53
C ARG A 48 -6.70 -5.25 4.14
N VAL A 49 -6.10 -6.08 3.29
CA VAL A 49 -5.83 -5.73 1.89
C VAL A 49 -7.14 -5.49 1.12
N ALA A 50 -8.16 -6.33 1.31
CA ALA A 50 -9.46 -6.15 0.68
C ALA A 50 -10.11 -4.81 1.08
N VAL A 51 -10.05 -4.43 2.36
CA VAL A 51 -10.53 -3.13 2.84
C VAL A 51 -9.78 -1.97 2.18
N LEU A 52 -8.44 -2.02 2.11
CA LEU A 52 -7.65 -0.96 1.47
C LEU A 52 -7.91 -0.85 -0.03
N ASN A 53 -8.14 -1.97 -0.71
CA ASN A 53 -8.52 -1.99 -2.11
C ASN A 53 -9.88 -1.32 -2.30
N ARG A 54 -10.86 -1.61 -1.43
CA ARG A 54 -12.17 -0.96 -1.46
C ARG A 54 -12.08 0.55 -1.26
N PHE A 55 -11.27 1.02 -0.31
CA PHE A 55 -11.01 2.46 -0.16
C PHE A 55 -10.35 3.08 -1.39
N THR A 56 -9.44 2.35 -2.04
CA THR A 56 -8.80 2.82 -3.28
C THR A 56 -9.81 2.95 -4.42
N GLU A 57 -10.75 2.01 -4.56
CA GLU A 57 -11.83 2.09 -5.53
C GLU A 57 -12.76 3.28 -5.25
N LEU A 58 -13.18 3.47 -4.00
CA LEU A 58 -14.08 4.55 -3.61
C LEU A 58 -13.42 5.94 -3.74
N GLY A 59 -12.11 6.04 -3.51
CA GLY A 59 -11.36 7.28 -3.63
C GLY A 59 -10.85 7.59 -5.03
N ARG A 60 -11.02 6.68 -6.00
CA ARG A 60 -10.56 6.90 -7.37
C ARG A 60 -11.49 7.91 -8.07
N PRO A 61 -10.98 9.05 -8.57
CA PRO A 61 -11.81 9.97 -9.35
C PRO A 61 -12.22 9.33 -10.68
N LEU A 62 -13.48 9.54 -11.07
CA LEU A 62 -13.97 9.17 -12.40
C LEU A 62 -13.53 10.25 -13.39
N THR A 63 -12.42 10.02 -14.08
CA THR A 63 -12.00 10.86 -15.20
C THR A 63 -12.76 10.43 -16.44
N GLN A 64 -13.78 11.20 -16.82
CA GLN A 64 -14.39 11.06 -18.14
C GLN A 64 -13.50 11.77 -19.16
N VAL A 65 -13.12 11.05 -20.23
CA VAL A 65 -12.48 11.66 -21.39
C VAL A 65 -13.63 12.27 -22.20
N THR A 66 -13.85 13.57 -22.03
CA THR A 66 -14.81 14.31 -22.85
C THR A 66 -14.28 14.36 -24.29
N PRO A 67 -15.10 14.03 -25.31
CA PRO A 67 -14.69 14.11 -26.71
C PRO A 67 -14.40 15.55 -27.16
#